data_AF-A0A1I3C8J8-F1
#
_entry.id   AF-A0A1I3C8J8-F1
#
_cell.length_a   1.000
_cell.length_b   1.000
_cell.length_c   1.000
_cell.angle_alpha   90.00
_cell.angle_beta   90.00
_cell.angle_gamma   90.00
#
_symmetry.space_group_name_H-M   'P 1'
#
loop_
_entity.id
_entity.type
_entity.pdbx_description
1 polymer ?
#
loop_
_entity_poly.entity_id
_entity_poly.type
_entity_poly.pdbx_seq_one_letter_code
_entity_poly.pdbx_strand_id
1 'polypeptide(L)'
;MNLELLRFIIGTVVLAAGLLTFAMEVFGSYRFEFVLNRMHAAALGDTLGIGISLTGLIIISGLNFTSLKMLLVIMFLWFASPVSSHLISRLEVMTDETLKEHCELDYEEDDRLDREEKGE
;
A
#
# COMPACT_ATOMS: atom_id res chain seq x y z
N MET A 1 -21.30 20.49 -25.71
CA MET A 1 -22.22 19.97 -24.67
C MET A 1 -21.90 18.53 -24.23
N ASN A 2 -20.65 18.03 -24.35
CA ASN A 2 -20.33 16.61 -24.11
C ASN A 2 -19.13 16.35 -23.17
N LEU A 3 -18.30 17.36 -22.90
CA LEU A 3 -17.07 17.17 -22.10
C LEU A 3 -17.37 16.98 -20.60
N GLU A 4 -18.40 17.65 -20.08
CA GLU A 4 -18.80 17.50 -18.67
C GLU A 4 -19.42 16.13 -18.42
N LEU A 5 -20.27 15.65 -19.33
CA LEU A 5 -20.87 14.31 -19.29
C LEU A 5 -19.80 13.21 -19.40
N LEU A 6 -18.81 13.39 -20.29
CA LEU A 6 -17.69 12.46 -20.43
C LEU A 6 -16.86 12.38 -19.14
N ARG A 7 -16.53 13.52 -18.53
CA ARG A 7 -15.80 13.57 -17.24
C ARG A 7 -16.59 12.91 -16.12
N PHE A 8 -17.91 13.11 -16.10
CA PHE A 8 -18.78 12.50 -15.10
C PHE A 8 -18.83 10.97 -15.23
N ILE A 9 -18.96 10.45 -16.46
CA ILE A 9 -18.96 9.01 -16.73
C ILE A 9 -17.61 8.39 -16.32
N ILE A 10 -16.50 8.98 -16.77
CA ILE A 10 -15.15 8.48 -16.44
C ILE A 10 -14.92 8.50 -14.93
N GLY A 11 -15.25 9.61 -14.27
CA GLY A 11 -15.09 9.74 -12.82
C GLY A 11 -15.94 8.73 -12.04
N THR A 12 -17.16 8.46 -12.48
CA THR A 12 -18.05 7.46 -11.86
C THR A 12 -17.50 6.05 -11.99
N VAL A 13 -16.97 5.68 -13.17
CA VAL A 13 -16.33 4.38 -13.39
C VAL A 13 -15.09 4.22 -12.52
N VAL A 14 -14.27 5.27 -12.39
CA VAL A 14 -13.08 5.26 -11.53
C VAL A 14 -13.47 5.15 -10.05
N LEU A 15 -14.50 5.86 -9.59
CA LEU A 15 -15.01 5.71 -8.22
C LEU A 15 -15.55 4.30 -7.96
N ALA A 16 -16.28 3.72 -8.92
CA ALA A 16 -16.76 2.34 -8.81
C ALA A 16 -15.59 1.34 -8.73
N ALA A 17 -14.52 1.55 -9.51
CA ALA A 17 -13.30 0.74 -9.41
C ALA A 17 -12.65 0.88 -8.02
N GLY A 18 -12.56 2.09 -7.47
CA GLY A 18 -12.06 2.32 -6.10
C GLY A 18 -12.89 1.56 -5.05
N LEU A 19 -14.22 1.55 -5.18
CA LEU A 19 -15.11 0.79 -4.29
C LEU A 19 -14.87 -0.73 -4.39
N LEU A 20 -14.64 -1.25 -5.59
CA LEU A 20 -14.28 -2.65 -5.78
C LEU A 20 -12.95 -3.00 -5.12
N THR A 21 -11.96 -2.10 -5.17
CA THR A 21 -10.67 -2.28 -4.47
C THR A 21 -10.86 -2.39 -2.96
N PHE A 22 -11.72 -1.57 -2.35
CA PHE A 22 -12.08 -1.70 -0.93
C PHE A 22 -12.75 -3.05 -0.62
N ALA A 23 -13.63 -3.53 -1.50
CA ALA A 23 -14.23 -4.86 -1.31
C ALA A 23 -13.18 -5.97 -1.39
N MET A 24 -12.19 -5.86 -2.28
CA MET A 24 -11.07 -6.80 -2.39
C MET A 24 -10.14 -6.74 -1.18
N GLU A 25 -9.90 -5.56 -0.60
CA GLU A 25 -9.12 -5.38 0.62
C GLU A 25 -9.78 -6.14 1.79
N VAL A 26 -11.07 -5.92 2.01
CA VAL A 26 -11.82 -6.63 3.06
C VAL A 26 -11.75 -8.13 2.82
N PHE A 27 -12.00 -8.59 1.59
CA PHE A 27 -11.93 -10.02 1.26
C PHE A 27 -10.51 -10.61 1.45
N GLY A 28 -9.47 -9.87 1.07
CA GLY A 28 -8.07 -10.25 1.25
C GLY A 28 -7.71 -10.38 2.73
N SER A 29 -8.20 -9.47 3.57
CA SER A 29 -7.98 -9.49 5.01
C SER A 29 -8.54 -10.76 5.68
N TYR A 30 -9.66 -11.29 5.18
CA TYR A 30 -10.25 -12.54 5.68
C TYR A 30 -9.58 -13.82 5.16
N ARG A 31 -8.82 -13.77 4.06
CA ARG A 31 -8.25 -14.95 3.38
C ARG A 31 -6.85 -15.32 3.87
N PHE A 32 -6.08 -14.37 4.41
CA PHE A 32 -4.70 -14.62 4.84
C PHE A 32 -4.63 -15.08 6.31
N GLU A 33 -4.04 -16.25 6.55
CA GLU A 33 -3.76 -16.78 7.90
C GLU A 33 -2.63 -16.01 8.61
N PHE A 34 -1.69 -15.42 7.86
CA PHE A 34 -0.55 -14.71 8.44
C PHE A 34 -0.89 -13.24 8.75
N VAL A 35 -0.63 -12.80 9.98
CA VAL A 35 -1.02 -11.48 10.49
C VAL A 35 -0.34 -10.33 9.72
N LEU A 36 0.92 -10.51 9.32
CA LEU A 36 1.65 -9.47 8.58
C LEU A 36 1.18 -9.34 7.14
N ASN A 37 0.90 -10.47 6.48
CA ASN A 37 0.34 -10.46 5.13
C ASN A 37 -1.07 -9.86 5.13
N ARG A 38 -1.85 -10.08 6.21
CA ARG A 38 -3.14 -9.42 6.43
C ARG A 38 -3.02 -7.90 6.59
N MET A 39 -2.07 -7.42 7.40
CA MET A 39 -1.85 -5.98 7.59
C MET A 39 -1.26 -5.30 6.35
N HIS A 40 -0.35 -5.97 5.63
CA HIS A 40 0.20 -5.46 4.39
C HIS A 40 -0.88 -5.41 3.28
N ALA A 41 -1.70 -6.45 3.14
CA ALA A 41 -2.82 -6.45 2.22
C ALA A 41 -3.85 -5.35 2.53
N ALA A 42 -4.14 -5.10 3.81
CA ALA A 42 -4.99 -3.98 4.24
C ALA A 42 -4.37 -2.63 3.85
N ALA A 43 -3.10 -2.39 4.19
CA ALA A 43 -2.41 -1.14 3.85
C ALA A 43 -2.29 -0.92 2.33
N LEU A 44 -2.05 -1.97 1.55
CA LEU A 44 -1.98 -1.90 0.09
C LEU A 44 -3.36 -1.56 -0.51
N GLY A 45 -4.42 -2.17 0.04
CA GLY A 45 -5.81 -1.90 -0.33
C GLY A 45 -6.23 -0.46 -0.01
N ASP A 46 -5.90 0.05 1.17
CA ASP A 46 -6.13 1.45 1.55
C ASP A 46 -5.41 2.41 0.59
N THR A 47 -4.11 2.19 0.34
CA THR A 47 -3.32 3.09 -0.51
C THR A 47 -3.81 3.13 -1.96
N LEU A 48 -4.12 1.97 -2.55
CA LEU A 48 -4.64 1.89 -3.92
C LEU A 48 -6.12 2.32 -4.01
N GLY A 49 -6.96 1.87 -3.07
CA GLY A 49 -8.40 2.16 -3.03
C GLY A 49 -8.68 3.64 -2.83
N ILE A 50 -8.06 4.25 -1.81
CA ILE A 50 -8.14 5.69 -1.57
C ILE A 50 -7.51 6.46 -2.74
N GLY A 51 -6.37 6.03 -3.26
CA GLY A 51 -5.71 6.67 -4.40
C GLY A 51 -6.59 6.75 -5.66
N ILE A 52 -7.19 5.63 -6.06
CA ILE A 52 -8.11 5.54 -7.21
C ILE A 52 -9.37 6.37 -6.96
N SER A 53 -9.97 6.25 -5.76
CA SER A 53 -11.18 6.98 -5.41
C SER A 53 -10.97 8.51 -5.42
N LEU A 54 -9.88 8.98 -4.80
CA LEU A 54 -9.51 10.40 -4.80
C LEU A 54 -9.21 10.91 -6.20
N THR A 55 -8.55 10.11 -7.04
CA THR A 55 -8.27 10.48 -8.45
C THR A 55 -9.56 10.61 -9.25
N GLY A 56 -10.52 9.70 -9.08
CA GLY A 56 -11.85 9.79 -9.69
C GLY A 56 -12.60 11.05 -9.26
N LEU A 57 -12.51 11.42 -7.98
CA LEU A 57 -13.13 12.61 -7.45
C LEU A 57 -12.47 13.91 -7.96
N ILE A 58 -11.15 13.92 -8.16
CA ILE A 58 -10.44 15.04 -8.82
C ILE A 58 -10.93 15.23 -10.26
N ILE A 59 -11.18 14.15 -11.00
CA ILE A 59 -11.67 14.20 -12.38
C ILE A 59 -13.08 14.80 -12.46
N ILE A 60 -13.95 14.45 -11.49
CA ILE A 60 -15.33 14.99 -11.38
C ILE A 60 -15.31 16.45 -10.93
N SER A 61 -14.52 16.78 -9.90
CA SER A 61 -14.53 18.10 -9.26
C SER A 61 -13.76 19.18 -10.04
N GLY A 62 -13.00 18.81 -11.06
CA GLY A 62 -12.23 19.73 -11.91
C GLY A 62 -10.94 20.27 -11.25
N LEU A 63 -10.23 21.16 -11.95
CA LEU A 63 -9.02 21.83 -11.44
C LEU A 63 -9.42 22.96 -10.48
N ASN A 64 -9.57 22.61 -9.21
CA ASN A 64 -9.86 23.53 -8.11
C ASN A 64 -8.82 23.38 -7.00
N PHE A 65 -8.79 24.34 -6.06
CA PHE A 65 -7.93 24.26 -4.86
C PHE A 65 -8.14 22.97 -4.06
N THR A 66 -9.35 22.41 -4.09
CA THR A 66 -9.69 21.12 -3.48
C THR A 66 -8.91 19.97 -4.11
N SER A 67 -8.85 19.91 -5.44
CA SER A 67 -8.13 18.84 -6.16
C SER A 67 -6.64 18.86 -5.88
N LEU A 68 -6.07 20.04 -5.66
CA LEU A 68 -4.67 20.18 -5.26
C LEU A 68 -4.39 19.58 -3.88
N LYS A 69 -5.31 19.78 -2.92
CA LYS A 69 -5.22 19.15 -1.59
C LYS A 69 -5.32 17.62 -1.68
N MET A 70 -6.26 17.11 -2.48
CA MET A 70 -6.43 15.67 -2.70
C MET A 70 -5.19 15.03 -3.32
N LEU A 71 -4.56 15.69 -4.30
CA LEU A 71 -3.32 15.23 -4.92
C LEU A 71 -2.16 15.16 -3.91
N LEU A 72 -2.07 16.14 -3.01
CA LEU A 72 -1.07 16.15 -1.93
C LEU A 72 -1.22 14.92 -1.02
N VAL A 73 -2.46 14.54 -0.70
CA VAL A 73 -2.78 13.34 0.09
C VAL A 73 -2.31 12.08 -0.63
N ILE A 74 -2.58 11.96 -1.94
CA ILE A 74 -2.13 10.81 -2.75
C ILE A 74 -0.61 10.70 -2.73
N MET A 75 0.10 11.81 -2.96
CA MET A 75 1.57 11.82 -2.92
C MET A 75 2.10 11.39 -1.54
N PHE A 76 1.53 11.94 -0.47
CA PHE A 76 1.93 11.58 0.89
C PHE A 76 1.72 10.09 1.17
N LEU A 77 0.60 9.54 0.71
CA LEU A 77 0.27 8.12 0.86
C LEU A 77 1.23 7.22 0.08
N TRP A 78 1.71 7.69 -1.08
CA TRP A 78 2.73 6.98 -1.85
C TRP A 78 4.09 6.94 -1.17
N PHE A 79 4.47 8.01 -0.48
CA PHE A 79 5.68 7.99 0.37
C PHE A 79 5.49 7.14 1.63
N ALA A 80 4.26 7.01 2.13
CA ALA A 80 3.97 6.11 3.25
C ALA A 80 4.15 4.64 2.86
N SER A 81 3.83 4.25 1.62
CA SER A 81 3.96 2.86 1.15
C SER A 81 5.36 2.23 1.33
N PRO A 82 6.48 2.81 0.84
CA PRO A 82 7.82 2.23 1.03
C PRO A 82 8.26 2.25 2.50
N VAL A 83 7.84 3.26 3.28
CA VAL A 83 8.13 3.34 4.72
C VAL A 83 7.42 2.22 5.47
N SER A 84 6.13 2.00 5.17
CA SER A 84 5.35 0.92 5.75
C SER A 84 5.92 -0.45 5.38
N SER A 85 6.30 -0.70 4.12
CA SER A 85 6.92 -1.95 3.71
C SER A 85 8.24 -2.22 4.45
N HIS A 86 9.09 -1.21 4.58
CA HIS A 86 10.36 -1.35 5.30
C HIS A 86 10.16 -1.59 6.80
N LEU A 87 9.17 -0.93 7.41
CA LEU A 87 8.81 -1.13 8.81
C LEU A 87 8.19 -2.51 9.06
N ILE A 88 7.34 -2.99 8.14
CA ILE A 88 6.71 -4.33 8.21
C ILE A 88 7.79 -5.42 8.19
N SER A 89 8.77 -5.31 7.28
CA SER A 89 9.88 -6.28 7.18
C SER A 89 10.71 -6.34 8.45
N ARG A 90 10.98 -5.19 9.08
CA ARG A 90 11.69 -5.12 10.37
C ARG A 90 10.87 -5.69 11.53
N LEU A 91 9.56 -5.51 11.52
CA LEU A 91 8.65 -6.07 12.54
C LEU A 91 8.57 -7.60 12.45
N GLU A 92 8.55 -8.16 11.23
CA GLU A 92 8.54 -9.62 11.03
C GLU A 92 9.78 -10.28 11.61
N VAL A 93 10.96 -9.74 11.28
CA VAL A 93 12.26 -10.22 11.76
C VAL A 93 12.37 -10.17 13.29
N MET A 94 11.70 -9.22 13.95
CA MET A 94 11.78 -9.05 15.41
C MET A 94 10.72 -9.82 16.19
N THR A 95 9.64 -10.27 15.54
CA THR A 95 8.47 -10.87 16.22
C THR A 95 8.37 -12.38 16.01
N ASP A 96 8.92 -12.93 14.91
CA ASP A 96 8.68 -14.32 14.52
C ASP A 96 9.93 -15.22 14.65
N GLU A 97 9.92 -16.16 15.61
CA GLU A 97 10.94 -17.22 15.77
C GLU A 97 10.85 -18.34 14.71
N THR A 98 9.76 -18.38 13.93
CA THR A 98 9.48 -19.38 12.87
C THR A 98 9.83 -18.90 11.46
N LEU A 99 10.40 -17.70 11.32
CA LEU A 99 10.74 -17.06 10.04
C LEU A 99 11.77 -17.86 9.20
N LYS A 100 12.57 -18.71 9.87
CA LYS A 100 13.58 -19.59 9.23
C LYS A 100 12.99 -20.69 8.35
N GLU A 101 11.71 -21.05 8.50
CA GLU A 101 11.15 -22.22 7.79
C GLU A 101 10.61 -21.88 6.39
N HIS A 102 10.28 -20.62 6.13
CA HIS A 102 9.60 -20.20 4.88
C HIS A 102 10.37 -19.15 4.06
N CYS A 103 11.44 -18.57 4.60
CA CYS A 103 12.28 -17.61 3.89
C CYS A 103 13.76 -17.98 4.14
N GLU A 104 14.53 -18.22 3.08
CA GLU A 104 15.99 -18.29 3.18
C GLU A 104 16.49 -16.89 3.54
N LEU A 105 16.61 -16.63 4.84
CA LEU A 105 17.18 -15.38 5.32
C LEU A 105 18.70 -15.47 5.26
N ASP A 106 19.27 -14.88 4.22
CA ASP A 106 20.73 -14.67 4.08
C ASP A 106 21.30 -13.67 5.11
N TYR A 107 20.45 -13.16 6.02
CA TYR A 107 20.84 -12.26 7.11
C TYR A 107 21.81 -12.91 8.11
N GLU A 108 21.86 -14.25 8.20
CA GLU A 108 22.87 -14.92 9.03
C GLU A 108 24.27 -14.90 8.41
N GLU A 109 24.45 -14.57 7.14
CA GLU A 109 25.79 -14.49 6.51
C GLU A 109 26.42 -13.10 6.71
N ASP A 110 25.62 -12.02 6.67
CA ASP A 110 26.09 -10.64 6.88
C ASP A 110 26.50 -10.35 8.35
N ASP A 111 25.73 -10.84 9.34
CA ASP A 111 26.05 -10.67 10.77
C ASP A 111 27.18 -11.63 11.24
N ARG A 112 27.45 -12.70 10.49
CA ARG A 112 28.65 -13.55 10.68
C ARG A 112 29.88 -12.90 10.06
N LEU A 113 29.78 -12.33 8.85
CA LEU A 113 30.87 -11.58 8.21
C LEU A 113 31.29 -10.35 9.01
N ASP A 114 30.35 -9.60 9.58
CA ASP A 114 30.63 -8.44 10.45
C ASP A 114 31.26 -8.83 11.81
N ARG A 115 30.99 -10.06 12.30
CA ARG A 115 31.65 -10.60 13.50
C ARG A 115 33.02 -11.23 13.20
N GLU A 116 33.21 -11.81 12.01
CA GLU A 116 34.48 -12.34 11.56
C GLU A 116 35.47 -11.20 11.20
N GLU A 117 35.02 -10.10 10.59
CA GLU A 117 35.88 -8.92 10.32
C GLU A 117 36.27 -8.13 11.58
N LYS A 118 35.49 -8.21 12.67
CA LYS A 118 35.84 -7.61 13.98
C LYS A 118 36.59 -8.55 14.91
N GLY A 119 36.93 -9.74 14.42
CA GLY A 119 37.40 -10.87 15.22
C GLY A 119 38.69 -11.52 14.73
N GLU A 120 39.63 -10.78 14.15
CA GLU A 120 41.09 -11.09 14.16
C GLU A 120 41.93 -9.81 14.23
#